data_AF-C0NI87-F1
#
_entry.id   AF-C0NI87-F1
#
_cell.length_a   1.000
_cell.length_b   1.000
_cell.length_c   1.000
_cell.angle_alpha   90.00
_cell.angle_beta   90.00
_cell.angle_gamma   90.00
#
_symmetry.space_group_name_H-M   'P 1'
#
loop_
_entity.id
_entity.type
_entity.pdbx_description
1 polymer ?
#
loop_
_entity_poly.entity_id
_entity_poly.type
_entity_poly.pdbx_seq_one_letter_code
_entity_poly.pdbx_strand_id
1 'polypeptide(L)'
;MSYALATKKRKFHRVLDSLSGANLQRSSNASSSTTTPHASQTDSDTPAQCPTIKRVRVASSGSETNPDGMVARKSVSNTSLDSSQQPSPQPRPNFVPWDRERFLERLETFRRVDRWSPKPAPINEVQWAKRGWSCVDVMRVECVGGCGCAVVVKLPEDVDDVGEDEADKIIERREVEARLVEEYSKLISDGHAERCPWRKSGCDDTIQRLPLTNPETAVNNLHTRYLNLASLESKLPPIDNIQLPSELDLDETLRILPPTFLSDALECVTGQPTDKLPEQPIDHDSSRTNISCQNGDGKVNKTAFALATFGWDATPDIGAGLATCGACFRRLGLWMYKPKEDGSISVYAKLDVVGEHLDYCPWVNPETQSGGRKPVLHGFDGKRQSGWEILAQAIKTVHRRRTRGDIPSTPAEAVEAANQESLANPAEDKLDDDEKRKLRDREWWIKLRRVRQSLQVKSPKKTKYVAGGR
;
A
#
# COMPACT_ATOMS: atom_id res chain seq x y z
N MET A 1 20.91 -16.16 13.99
CA MET A 1 21.83 -15.47 13.05
C MET A 1 21.09 -14.50 12.09
N SER A 2 20.20 -13.65 12.60
CA SER A 2 19.30 -12.81 11.79
C SER A 2 19.66 -11.31 11.76
N TYR A 3 20.64 -10.86 12.56
CA TYR A 3 20.86 -9.43 12.81
C TYR A 3 21.64 -8.68 11.72
N ALA A 4 22.58 -9.35 11.05
CA ALA A 4 23.36 -8.74 9.97
C ALA A 4 22.52 -8.35 8.73
N LEU A 5 21.26 -8.81 8.65
CA LEU A 5 20.35 -8.52 7.54
C LEU A 5 19.67 -7.15 7.68
N ALA A 6 19.44 -6.65 8.90
CA ALA A 6 18.73 -5.38 9.12
C ALA A 6 19.57 -4.17 8.65
N THR A 7 20.85 -4.13 8.98
CA THR A 7 21.78 -3.05 8.58
C THR A 7 22.09 -3.07 7.08
N LYS A 8 22.21 -4.26 6.47
CA LYS A 8 22.41 -4.39 5.01
C LYS A 8 21.16 -3.97 4.22
N LYS A 9 19.96 -4.27 4.73
CA LYS A 9 18.70 -3.78 4.14
C LYS A 9 18.64 -2.24 4.13
N ARG A 10 19.07 -1.54 5.21
CA ARG A 10 19.02 -0.06 5.30
C ARG A 10 19.86 0.67 4.24
N LYS A 11 21.10 0.24 3.95
CA LYS A 11 21.94 0.88 2.91
C LYS A 11 21.32 0.80 1.51
N PHE A 12 20.56 -0.25 1.23
CA PHE A 12 19.99 -0.49 -0.09
C PHE A 12 18.71 0.30 -0.36
N HIS A 13 17.89 0.56 0.67
CA HIS A 13 16.70 1.40 0.50
C HIS A 13 17.05 2.82 0.02
N ARG A 14 18.22 3.34 0.44
CA ARG A 14 18.74 4.63 -0.05
C ARG A 14 19.02 4.60 -1.56
N VAL A 15 19.45 3.45 -2.10
CA VAL A 15 19.67 3.26 -3.54
C VAL A 15 18.33 3.21 -4.28
N LEU A 16 17.33 2.52 -3.74
CA LEU A 16 15.98 2.46 -4.32
C LEU A 16 15.33 3.85 -4.45
N ASP A 17 15.49 4.69 -3.42
CA ASP A 17 14.95 6.06 -3.43
C ASP A 17 15.69 6.96 -4.43
N SER A 18 17.01 6.78 -4.58
CA SER A 18 17.81 7.52 -5.56
C SER A 18 17.40 7.21 -7.00
N LEU A 19 17.11 5.94 -7.31
CA LEU A 19 16.69 5.51 -8.66
C LEU A 19 15.33 6.11 -9.06
N SER A 20 14.39 6.23 -8.12
CA SER A 20 13.09 6.90 -8.38
C SER A 20 13.17 8.43 -8.35
N GLY A 21 13.99 9.01 -7.47
CA GLY A 21 14.12 10.46 -7.35
C GLY A 21 14.81 11.09 -8.57
N ALA A 22 15.80 10.39 -9.14
CA ALA A 22 16.51 10.85 -10.33
C ALA A 22 15.62 10.91 -11.58
N ASN A 23 14.54 10.12 -11.64
CA ASN A 23 13.65 10.10 -12.81
C ASN A 23 12.56 11.18 -12.75
N LEU A 24 12.22 11.68 -11.55
CA LEU A 24 11.27 12.78 -11.35
C LEU A 24 11.88 14.18 -11.55
N GLN A 25 13.21 14.30 -11.65
CA GLN A 25 13.90 15.58 -11.88
C GLN A 25 14.54 15.71 -13.28
N ARG A 26 14.34 14.74 -14.20
CA ARG A 26 15.04 14.74 -15.51
C ARG A 26 14.19 15.20 -16.71
N SER A 27 13.04 15.84 -16.48
CA SER A 27 12.20 16.38 -17.55
C SER A 27 12.10 17.90 -17.52
N SER A 28 13.21 18.60 -17.78
CA SER A 28 13.19 19.96 -18.33
C SER A 28 14.60 20.39 -18.79
N ASN A 29 14.71 20.65 -20.09
CA ASN A 29 15.74 21.43 -20.81
C ASN A 29 17.08 20.73 -21.16
N ALA A 30 17.13 20.23 -22.40
CA ALA A 30 18.35 20.01 -23.16
C ALA A 30 18.32 20.87 -24.44
N SER A 31 19.28 21.79 -24.58
CA SER A 31 19.67 22.39 -25.86
C SER A 31 21.16 22.80 -25.80
N SER A 32 21.97 22.10 -26.61
CA SER A 32 23.12 22.56 -27.42
C SER A 32 24.25 23.37 -26.75
N SER A 33 25.56 23.20 -26.98
CA SER A 33 26.36 22.42 -27.93
C SER A 33 27.86 22.68 -27.61
N THR A 34 28.70 21.62 -27.75
CA THR A 34 30.10 21.53 -28.27
C THR A 34 31.02 22.79 -28.20
N THR A 35 32.31 22.76 -27.78
CA THR A 35 33.45 22.03 -28.41
C THR A 35 34.78 22.14 -27.60
N THR A 36 35.42 20.98 -27.36
CA THR A 36 36.86 20.58 -27.33
C THR A 36 38.01 21.21 -26.49
N PRO A 37 39.05 20.39 -26.11
CA PRO A 37 40.06 20.67 -25.08
C PRO A 37 41.54 20.71 -25.56
N HIS A 38 42.47 21.22 -24.75
CA HIS A 38 43.93 20.91 -24.71
C HIS A 38 44.52 21.64 -23.47
N ALA A 39 45.12 21.02 -22.44
CA ALA A 39 46.29 20.13 -22.30
C ALA A 39 47.48 20.87 -21.61
N SER A 40 47.89 20.32 -20.47
CA SER A 40 49.25 20.25 -19.88
C SER A 40 49.66 21.20 -18.74
N GLN A 41 49.81 20.59 -17.55
CA GLN A 41 50.98 20.63 -16.62
C GLN A 41 51.23 21.97 -15.87
N THR A 42 51.47 22.08 -14.56
CA THR A 42 52.04 21.18 -13.54
C THR A 42 51.79 21.75 -12.12
N ASP A 43 51.76 20.84 -11.14
CA ASP A 43 52.18 20.93 -9.73
C ASP A 43 51.46 21.75 -8.63
N SER A 44 51.24 20.99 -7.54
CA SER A 44 51.25 21.30 -6.10
C SER A 44 49.98 21.77 -5.35
N ASP A 45 49.59 20.89 -4.41
CA ASP A 45 48.99 21.08 -3.07
C ASP A 45 47.49 21.40 -2.86
N THR A 46 46.74 20.34 -2.48
CA THR A 46 45.71 20.16 -1.41
C THR A 46 44.53 21.17 -1.21
N PRO A 47 43.38 20.74 -0.64
CA PRO A 47 42.05 20.77 -1.27
C PRO A 47 41.21 22.01 -0.89
N ALA A 48 40.62 22.67 -1.90
CA ALA A 48 39.74 23.82 -1.72
C ALA A 48 38.34 23.42 -1.22
N GLN A 49 38.01 23.89 -0.02
CA GLN A 49 36.65 24.25 0.40
C GLN A 49 36.23 25.57 -0.29
N CYS A 50 34.91 25.84 -0.22
CA CYS A 50 34.22 27.13 -0.40
C CYS A 50 33.80 27.51 -1.85
N PRO A 51 32.64 28.20 -2.05
CA PRO A 51 32.44 29.49 -1.39
C PRO A 51 31.05 29.84 -0.85
N THR A 52 31.12 30.58 0.27
CA THR A 52 30.08 31.32 0.96
C THR A 52 29.77 32.65 0.24
N ILE A 53 28.49 33.05 0.13
CA ILE A 53 28.10 34.36 -0.41
C ILE A 53 27.89 35.40 0.71
N LYS A 54 28.85 36.34 0.74
CA LYS A 54 28.81 37.80 0.99
C LYS A 54 27.64 38.46 1.77
N ARG A 55 28.01 38.92 2.97
CA ARG A 55 27.67 40.13 3.76
C ARG A 55 26.79 41.22 3.12
N VAL A 56 25.81 41.76 3.89
CA VAL A 56 25.53 43.22 4.03
C VAL A 56 25.03 43.58 5.46
N ARG A 57 25.84 44.44 6.11
CA ARG A 57 25.67 45.45 7.19
C ARG A 57 24.71 45.30 8.40
N VAL A 58 25.34 45.58 9.55
CA VAL A 58 24.85 45.74 10.93
C VAL A 58 24.48 47.20 11.21
N ALA A 59 23.45 47.43 12.03
CA ALA A 59 23.38 48.54 12.99
C ALA A 59 22.72 48.03 14.29
N SER A 60 23.43 48.21 15.40
CA SER A 60 23.16 47.74 16.76
C SER A 60 22.11 48.59 17.51
N SER A 61 21.36 47.98 18.44
CA SER A 61 21.38 48.31 19.88
C SER A 61 20.28 47.62 20.70
N GLY A 62 20.70 46.93 21.78
CA GLY A 62 19.99 46.66 23.06
C GLY A 62 18.70 45.83 23.02
N SER A 63 18.33 44.97 23.96
CA SER A 63 18.84 44.57 25.28
C SER A 63 18.07 43.31 25.71
N GLU A 64 18.78 42.35 26.30
CA GLU A 64 18.37 41.41 27.37
C GLU A 64 17.28 40.32 27.20
N THR A 65 17.77 39.07 27.30
CA THR A 65 17.27 37.90 28.06
C THR A 65 15.94 37.21 27.67
N ASN A 66 16.05 36.02 27.07
CA ASN A 66 15.61 34.71 27.63
C ASN A 66 15.75 33.58 26.58
N PRO A 67 16.24 32.37 26.93
CA PRO A 67 16.36 31.26 25.99
C PRO A 67 15.10 30.39 26.09
N ASP A 68 14.19 30.47 25.11
CA ASP A 68 13.25 29.38 24.89
C ASP A 68 12.87 29.24 23.41
N GLY A 69 12.88 28.00 22.95
CA GLY A 69 12.82 27.64 21.54
C GLY A 69 11.43 27.78 20.95
N MET A 70 11.21 28.79 20.10
CA MET A 70 10.08 28.80 19.17
C MET A 70 10.33 29.79 18.02
N VAL A 71 10.78 29.28 16.87
CA VAL A 71 10.86 30.09 15.64
C VAL A 71 9.52 30.05 14.92
N ALA A 72 8.61 30.95 15.29
CA ALA A 72 7.38 31.22 14.54
C ALA A 72 7.65 32.33 13.51
N ARG A 73 7.85 31.98 12.22
CA ARG A 73 7.86 32.98 11.15
C ARG A 73 6.41 33.26 10.72
N LYS A 74 5.87 34.40 11.13
CA LYS A 74 4.70 35.03 10.51
C LYS A 74 5.19 35.91 9.36
N SER A 75 4.90 35.53 8.11
CA SER A 75 4.99 36.46 6.98
C SER A 75 3.82 36.20 6.05
N VAL A 76 2.75 36.96 6.27
CA VAL A 76 1.69 37.19 5.29
C VAL A 76 2.13 38.37 4.43
N SER A 77 2.33 38.13 3.14
CA SER A 77 2.57 39.18 2.16
C SER A 77 1.60 38.97 1.00
N ASN A 78 0.49 39.72 1.03
CA ASN A 78 -0.37 39.94 -0.12
C ASN A 78 0.33 40.95 -1.05
N THR A 79 0.65 40.55 -2.27
CA THR A 79 0.81 41.48 -3.39
C THR A 79 0.32 40.81 -4.68
N SER A 80 -0.56 41.55 -5.33
CA SER A 80 -1.39 41.27 -6.51
C SER A 80 -0.64 41.34 -7.85
N LEU A 81 -1.30 40.80 -8.89
CA LEU A 81 -1.13 40.99 -10.35
C LEU A 81 -0.21 39.97 -11.07
N ASP A 82 -0.80 39.00 -11.78
CA ASP A 82 -1.01 39.04 -13.25
C ASP A 82 -1.32 37.64 -13.85
N SER A 83 -2.26 37.61 -14.80
CA SER A 83 -2.47 36.66 -15.92
C SER A 83 -2.26 35.14 -15.78
N SER A 84 -3.38 34.42 -15.69
CA SER A 84 -3.88 33.47 -16.73
C SER A 84 -4.84 32.45 -16.10
N GLN A 85 -6.00 32.29 -16.73
CA GLN A 85 -7.13 31.49 -16.26
C GLN A 85 -6.82 29.99 -16.32
N GLN A 86 -6.37 29.42 -15.21
CA GLN A 86 -6.65 28.03 -14.84
C GLN A 86 -7.58 28.05 -13.62
N PRO A 87 -8.55 27.13 -13.49
CA PRO A 87 -9.38 27.06 -12.29
C PRO A 87 -8.45 26.86 -11.11
N SER A 88 -8.33 27.87 -10.24
CA SER A 88 -7.51 27.76 -9.05
C SER A 88 -8.00 26.53 -8.27
N PRO A 89 -7.08 25.65 -7.81
CA PRO A 89 -7.50 24.52 -7.00
C PRO A 89 -8.17 25.10 -5.75
N GLN A 90 -9.46 24.78 -5.56
CA GLN A 90 -10.19 25.10 -4.34
C GLN A 90 -9.28 24.77 -3.15
N PRO A 91 -9.13 25.67 -2.16
CA PRO A 91 -8.23 25.44 -1.04
C PRO A 91 -8.62 24.12 -0.37
N ARG A 92 -7.71 23.14 -0.41
CA ARG A 92 -7.95 21.82 0.19
C ARG A 92 -8.12 22.01 1.69
N PRO A 93 -9.18 21.47 2.33
CA PRO A 93 -9.37 21.62 3.76
C PRO A 93 -8.20 21.04 4.56
N ASN A 94 -7.67 21.80 5.52
CA ASN A 94 -6.47 21.43 6.30
C ASN A 94 -6.73 20.38 7.41
N PHE A 95 -8.01 20.11 7.73
CA PHE A 95 -8.40 19.16 8.77
C PHE A 95 -9.49 18.21 8.24
N VAL A 96 -9.07 17.00 7.88
CA VAL A 96 -9.91 15.94 7.29
C VAL A 96 -9.52 14.57 7.87
N PRO A 97 -9.73 14.33 9.17
CA PRO A 97 -9.32 13.09 9.84
C PRO A 97 -10.08 11.84 9.37
N TRP A 98 -11.24 12.01 8.73
CA TRP A 98 -12.06 10.92 8.16
C TRP A 98 -11.69 10.55 6.73
N ASP A 99 -10.83 11.34 6.07
CA ASP A 99 -10.44 11.11 4.69
C ASP A 99 -9.23 10.16 4.63
N ARG A 100 -9.48 8.94 4.15
CA ARG A 100 -8.47 7.88 4.01
C ARG A 100 -7.38 8.24 3.01
N GLU A 101 -7.73 8.88 1.89
CA GLU A 101 -6.75 9.24 0.86
C GLU A 101 -5.80 10.29 1.39
N ARG A 102 -6.32 11.30 2.11
CA ARG A 102 -5.51 12.32 2.81
C ARG A 102 -4.62 11.72 3.88
N PHE A 103 -5.10 10.71 4.60
CA PHE A 103 -4.28 9.99 5.56
C PHE A 103 -3.13 9.24 4.86
N LEU A 104 -3.41 8.56 3.75
CA LEU A 104 -2.41 7.85 2.96
C LEU A 104 -1.37 8.80 2.33
N GLU A 105 -1.79 9.96 1.81
CA GLU A 105 -0.87 11.01 1.32
C GLU A 105 0.13 11.45 2.42
N ARG A 106 -0.36 11.62 3.66
CA ARG A 106 0.53 11.95 4.80
C ARG A 106 1.48 10.80 5.13
N LEU A 107 0.95 9.59 5.22
CA LEU A 107 1.74 8.40 5.54
C LEU A 107 2.82 8.12 4.48
N GLU A 108 2.54 8.41 3.22
CA GLU A 108 3.49 8.24 2.11
C GLU A 108 4.75 9.09 2.29
N THR A 109 4.65 10.26 2.93
CA THR A 109 5.81 11.15 3.14
C THR A 109 6.92 10.50 3.96
N PHE A 110 6.61 9.50 4.78
CA PHE A 110 7.55 8.76 5.60
C PHE A 110 8.29 7.65 4.85
N ARG A 111 7.93 7.36 3.58
CA ARG A 111 8.50 6.25 2.80
C ARG A 111 10.01 6.39 2.53
N ARG A 112 10.50 7.63 2.50
CA ARG A 112 11.84 8.00 2.06
C ARG A 112 12.86 7.71 3.14
N VAL A 113 13.69 6.69 2.95
CA VAL A 113 14.63 6.25 3.99
C VAL A 113 15.77 7.23 4.23
N ASP A 114 16.04 8.12 3.27
CA ASP A 114 16.98 9.23 3.43
C ASP A 114 16.47 10.32 4.38
N ARG A 115 15.14 10.39 4.55
CA ARG A 115 14.48 11.37 5.43
C ARG A 115 13.95 10.76 6.71
N TRP A 116 13.54 9.50 6.71
CA TRP A 116 12.88 8.89 7.85
C TRP A 116 13.34 7.46 8.09
N SER A 117 13.69 7.16 9.34
CA SER A 117 13.99 5.79 9.79
C SER A 117 12.77 5.19 10.47
N PRO A 118 12.50 3.88 10.31
CA PRO A 118 11.42 3.20 11.04
C PRO A 118 11.49 3.47 12.54
N LYS A 119 10.35 3.73 13.16
CA LYS A 119 10.24 3.99 14.60
C LYS A 119 9.46 2.88 15.33
N PRO A 120 9.67 2.70 16.65
CA PRO A 120 8.90 1.76 17.46
C PRO A 120 7.38 1.99 17.38
N ALA A 121 6.59 0.94 17.57
CA ALA A 121 5.13 0.96 17.39
C ALA A 121 4.39 2.13 18.08
N PRO A 122 4.74 2.59 19.30
CA PRO A 122 4.06 3.72 19.94
C PRO A 122 4.23 5.06 19.22
N ILE A 123 5.27 5.23 18.40
CA ILE A 123 5.61 6.47 17.71
C ILE A 123 5.96 6.23 16.24
N ASN A 124 5.45 5.15 15.65
CA ASN A 124 5.65 4.84 14.25
C ASN A 124 4.99 5.86 13.32
N GLU A 125 5.28 5.76 12.03
CA GLU A 125 4.84 6.66 10.96
C GLU A 125 3.33 6.87 10.96
N VAL A 126 2.59 5.80 11.26
CA VAL A 126 1.14 5.80 11.34
C VAL A 126 0.63 6.69 12.47
N GLN A 127 1.25 6.66 13.65
CA GLN A 127 0.82 7.48 14.78
C GLN A 127 0.98 8.98 14.46
N TRP A 128 2.09 9.36 13.85
CA TRP A 128 2.31 10.72 13.35
C TRP A 128 1.27 11.10 12.28
N ALA A 129 1.09 10.27 11.26
CA ALA A 129 0.14 10.54 10.17
C ALA A 129 -1.31 10.62 10.65
N LYS A 130 -1.74 9.78 11.60
CA LYS A 130 -3.07 9.83 12.22
C LYS A 130 -3.33 11.15 12.95
N ARG A 131 -2.27 11.79 13.46
CA ARG A 131 -2.34 13.06 14.17
C ARG A 131 -2.00 14.28 13.31
N GLY A 132 -2.08 14.15 11.99
CA GLY A 132 -1.95 15.29 11.08
C GLY A 132 -0.52 15.74 10.81
N TRP A 133 0.46 14.87 11.05
CA TRP A 133 1.87 15.14 10.75
C TRP A 133 2.27 14.54 9.40
N SER A 134 3.16 15.23 8.69
CA SER A 134 3.83 14.75 7.47
C SER A 134 5.34 14.95 7.57
N CYS A 135 6.12 13.99 7.09
CA CYS A 135 7.58 14.09 7.03
C CYS A 135 8.00 15.05 5.91
N VAL A 136 8.54 16.22 6.25
CA VAL A 136 8.93 17.26 5.29
C VAL A 136 10.43 17.27 4.99
N ASP A 137 11.25 16.83 5.96
CA ASP A 137 12.71 16.86 5.91
C ASP A 137 13.30 15.74 6.79
N VAL A 138 14.63 15.65 6.88
CA VAL A 138 15.33 14.59 7.63
C VAL A 138 14.91 14.57 9.09
N MET A 139 14.19 13.51 9.46
CA MET A 139 13.61 13.25 10.77
C MET A 139 12.71 14.38 11.26
N ARG A 140 12.14 15.18 10.36
CA ARG A 140 11.31 16.34 10.69
C ARG A 140 9.90 16.13 10.17
N VAL A 141 8.94 16.25 11.09
CA VAL A 141 7.52 16.30 10.77
C VAL A 141 6.96 17.70 10.94
N GLU A 142 6.01 18.06 10.09
CA GLU A 142 5.24 19.31 10.16
C GLU A 142 3.74 19.04 10.12
N CYS A 143 2.98 19.93 10.74
CA CYS A 143 1.52 19.82 10.79
C CYS A 143 0.88 20.22 9.46
N VAL A 144 0.11 19.32 8.85
CA VAL A 144 -0.67 19.62 7.63
C VAL A 144 -1.83 20.56 7.87
N GLY A 145 -2.22 20.75 9.15
CA GLY A 145 -3.24 21.69 9.59
C GLY A 145 -2.88 23.15 9.32
N GLY A 146 -1.61 23.44 9.02
CA GLY A 146 -1.11 24.80 8.85
C GLY A 146 -0.91 25.54 10.17
N CYS A 147 -0.75 24.83 11.29
CA CYS A 147 -0.46 25.48 12.58
C CYS A 147 0.99 25.98 12.69
N GLY A 148 1.85 25.62 11.73
CA GLY A 148 3.25 26.05 11.66
C GLY A 148 4.20 25.32 12.61
N CYS A 149 3.70 24.38 13.41
CA CYS A 149 4.54 23.58 14.31
C CYS A 149 5.29 22.47 13.55
N ALA A 150 6.51 22.19 14.00
CA ALA A 150 7.38 21.16 13.48
C ALA A 150 8.08 20.43 14.63
N VAL A 151 8.30 19.12 14.48
CA VAL A 151 8.99 18.29 15.48
C VAL A 151 10.13 17.52 14.79
N VAL A 152 11.29 17.46 15.44
CA VAL A 152 12.42 16.61 15.01
C VAL A 152 12.45 15.34 15.85
N VAL A 153 12.36 14.18 15.21
CA VAL A 153 12.17 12.86 15.84
C VAL A 153 13.43 12.00 15.67
N LYS A 154 14.29 11.98 16.68
CA LYS A 154 15.54 11.22 16.67
C LYS A 154 15.60 10.29 17.87
N LEU A 155 15.76 9.01 17.60
CA LEU A 155 16.05 8.00 18.62
C LEU A 155 17.55 7.64 18.53
N PRO A 156 18.17 7.24 19.64
CA PRO A 156 19.49 6.60 19.62
C PRO A 156 19.49 5.40 18.67
N GLU A 157 20.62 5.13 18.03
CA GLU A 157 20.75 3.92 17.21
C GLU A 157 20.86 2.69 18.11
N ASP A 158 20.13 1.63 17.77
CA ASP A 158 20.28 0.32 18.41
C ASP A 158 21.71 -0.18 18.19
N VAL A 159 22.44 -0.37 19.29
CA VAL A 159 23.75 -1.03 19.24
C VAL A 159 23.58 -2.31 20.03
N ASP A 160 23.15 -3.37 19.34
CA ASP A 160 23.03 -4.71 19.92
C ASP A 160 24.29 -5.55 19.68
N ASP A 161 25.32 -4.98 19.05
CA ASP A 161 26.60 -5.65 18.71
C ASP A 161 27.76 -5.14 19.59
N VAL A 162 27.43 -4.75 20.82
CA VAL A 162 28.42 -4.42 21.86
C VAL A 162 28.64 -5.66 22.71
N GLY A 163 29.90 -5.94 23.03
CA GLY A 163 30.31 -7.11 23.80
C GLY A 163 29.58 -7.21 25.14
N GLU A 164 29.53 -8.41 25.70
CA GLU A 164 28.88 -8.68 26.99
C GLU A 164 29.41 -7.78 28.12
N ASP A 165 30.63 -7.25 27.97
CA ASP A 165 31.30 -6.29 28.86
C ASP A 165 30.72 -4.87 28.84
N GLU A 166 29.79 -4.56 27.91
CA GLU A 166 29.08 -3.27 27.86
C GLU A 166 27.57 -3.40 28.15
N ALA A 167 27.15 -4.48 28.82
CA ALA A 167 25.75 -4.72 29.15
C ALA A 167 25.07 -3.52 29.84
N ASP A 168 25.75 -2.87 30.78
CA ASP A 168 25.22 -1.70 31.48
C ASP A 168 24.92 -0.54 30.52
N LYS A 169 25.79 -0.29 29.52
CA LYS A 169 25.58 0.76 28.51
C LYS A 169 24.40 0.43 27.59
N ILE A 170 24.17 -0.85 27.30
CA ILE A 170 23.02 -1.30 26.51
C ILE A 170 21.73 -1.03 27.28
N ILE A 171 21.70 -1.34 28.58
CA ILE A 171 20.56 -1.09 29.45
C ILE A 171 20.26 0.42 29.51
N GLU A 172 21.26 1.25 29.81
CA GLU A 172 21.10 2.70 29.85
C GLU A 172 20.57 3.27 28.52
N ARG A 173 21.09 2.80 27.38
CA ARG A 173 20.62 3.25 26.06
C ARG A 173 19.16 2.88 25.81
N ARG A 174 18.74 1.67 26.18
CA ARG A 174 17.35 1.22 26.07
C ARG A 174 16.41 2.02 26.97
N GLU A 175 16.85 2.38 28.18
CA GLU A 175 16.08 3.25 29.07
C GLU A 175 15.92 4.67 28.49
N VAL A 176 17.00 5.23 27.92
CA VAL A 176 16.95 6.52 27.23
C VAL A 176 16.00 6.48 26.04
N GLU A 177 16.07 5.43 25.22
CA GLU A 177 15.14 5.24 24.10
C GLU A 177 13.69 5.15 24.58
N ALA A 178 13.41 4.36 25.62
CA ALA A 178 12.06 4.23 26.18
C ALA A 178 11.50 5.57 26.68
N ARG A 179 12.31 6.39 27.36
CA ARG A 179 11.92 7.74 27.78
C ARG A 179 11.66 8.68 26.60
N LEU A 180 12.48 8.61 25.55
CA LEU A 180 12.27 9.39 24.34
C LEU A 180 11.00 8.96 23.59
N VAL A 181 10.72 7.66 23.53
CA VAL A 181 9.48 7.12 22.95
C VAL A 181 8.26 7.65 23.71
N GLU A 182 8.30 7.69 25.04
CA GLU A 182 7.22 8.27 25.85
C GLU A 182 7.02 9.77 25.56
N GLU A 183 8.12 10.54 25.51
CA GLU A 183 8.07 11.98 25.22
C GLU A 183 7.54 12.26 23.81
N TYR A 184 8.04 11.53 22.81
CA TYR A 184 7.53 11.65 21.44
C TYR A 184 6.07 11.23 21.33
N SER A 185 5.63 10.22 22.09
CA SER A 185 4.22 9.82 22.12
C SER A 185 3.31 10.96 22.61
N LYS A 186 3.78 11.78 23.56
CA LYS A 186 3.05 12.99 24.01
C LYS A 186 3.07 14.06 22.91
N LEU A 187 4.24 14.33 22.32
CA LEU A 187 4.42 15.31 21.26
C LEU A 187 3.62 15.04 19.99
N ILE A 188 3.28 13.79 19.68
CA ILE A 188 2.37 13.46 18.57
C ILE A 188 1.06 14.24 18.69
N SER A 189 0.51 14.36 19.91
CA SER A 189 -0.70 15.13 20.18
C SER A 189 -0.40 16.58 20.55
N ASP A 190 0.52 16.80 21.48
CA ASP A 190 0.75 18.11 22.11
C ASP A 190 1.69 19.02 21.33
N GLY A 191 2.45 18.50 20.36
CA GLY A 191 3.38 19.27 19.53
C GLY A 191 2.70 20.23 18.55
N HIS A 192 1.37 20.15 18.42
CA HIS A 192 0.57 21.11 17.67
C HIS A 192 0.30 22.38 18.48
N ALA A 193 0.13 23.52 17.79
CA ALA A 193 -0.35 24.75 18.43
C ALA A 193 -1.69 24.51 19.16
N GLU A 194 -1.94 25.22 20.26
CA GLU A 194 -3.12 25.04 21.13
C GLU A 194 -4.46 25.06 20.39
N ARG A 195 -4.56 25.90 19.35
CA ARG A 195 -5.77 26.08 18.53
C ARG A 195 -5.82 25.16 17.29
N CYS A 196 -4.83 24.30 17.10
CA CYS A 196 -4.82 23.37 15.98
C CYS A 196 -5.88 22.26 16.20
N PRO A 197 -6.79 22.01 15.25
CA PRO A 197 -7.75 20.91 15.35
C PRO A 197 -7.09 19.54 15.54
N TRP A 198 -5.93 19.32 14.90
CA TRP A 198 -5.13 18.11 15.02
C TRP A 198 -4.52 17.88 16.40
N ARG A 199 -4.51 18.88 17.29
CA ARG A 199 -4.13 18.72 18.71
C ARG A 199 -5.21 17.96 19.49
N LYS A 200 -6.48 18.23 19.18
CA LYS A 200 -7.63 17.67 19.94
C LYS A 200 -8.18 16.38 19.35
N SER A 201 -8.08 16.20 18.04
CA SER A 201 -8.60 15.02 17.34
C SER A 201 -7.64 14.53 16.27
N GLY A 202 -7.63 13.21 16.03
CA GLY A 202 -6.90 12.56 14.94
C GLY A 202 -7.83 11.68 14.10
N CYS A 203 -7.24 10.91 13.19
CA CYS A 203 -7.94 9.85 12.46
C CYS A 203 -8.38 8.72 13.39
N ASP A 204 -9.54 8.10 13.10
CA ASP A 204 -10.00 6.87 13.75
C ASP A 204 -9.09 5.68 13.38
N ASP A 205 -9.00 4.67 14.23
CA ASP A 205 -8.14 3.51 14.00
C ASP A 205 -8.52 2.70 12.75
N THR A 206 -9.78 2.79 12.30
CA THR A 206 -10.24 2.16 11.06
C THR A 206 -9.77 2.88 9.78
N ILE A 207 -9.11 4.04 9.88
CA ILE A 207 -8.68 4.85 8.71
C ILE A 207 -7.78 4.08 7.75
N GLN A 208 -6.98 3.13 8.25
CA GLN A 208 -6.06 2.31 7.45
C GLN A 208 -6.74 1.15 6.73
N ARG A 209 -7.96 0.80 7.12
CA ARG A 209 -8.67 -0.39 6.64
C ARG A 209 -8.71 -0.44 5.11
N LEU A 210 -8.36 -1.60 4.56
CA LEU A 210 -8.45 -1.87 3.12
C LEU A 210 -9.92 -2.02 2.71
N PRO A 211 -10.34 -1.42 1.59
CA PRO A 211 -11.72 -1.49 1.10
C PRO A 211 -12.05 -2.84 0.46
N LEU A 212 -12.03 -3.91 1.26
CA LEU A 212 -12.25 -5.30 0.82
C LEU A 212 -13.66 -5.84 1.13
N THR A 213 -14.56 -4.98 1.63
CA THR A 213 -15.92 -5.37 2.04
C THR A 213 -16.76 -5.88 0.87
N ASN A 214 -16.58 -5.32 -0.33
CA ASN A 214 -17.25 -5.80 -1.53
C ASN A 214 -16.36 -6.86 -2.22
N PRO A 215 -16.80 -8.12 -2.30
CA PRO A 215 -15.98 -9.20 -2.82
C PRO A 215 -15.69 -9.06 -4.33
N GLU A 216 -16.60 -8.50 -5.12
CA GLU A 216 -16.36 -8.26 -6.56
C GLU A 216 -15.29 -7.18 -6.76
N THR A 217 -15.40 -6.07 -6.03
CA THR A 217 -14.38 -5.00 -6.06
C THR A 217 -13.02 -5.52 -5.59
N ALA A 218 -13.00 -6.37 -4.55
CA ALA A 218 -11.76 -6.97 -4.05
C ALA A 218 -11.08 -7.86 -5.10
N VAL A 219 -11.84 -8.70 -5.80
CA VAL A 219 -11.33 -9.58 -6.87
C VAL A 219 -10.89 -8.76 -8.10
N ASN A 220 -11.63 -7.72 -8.48
CA ASN A 220 -11.23 -6.83 -9.57
C ASN A 220 -9.93 -6.07 -9.24
N ASN A 221 -9.79 -5.55 -8.02
CA ASN A 221 -8.55 -4.90 -7.59
C ASN A 221 -7.37 -5.89 -7.53
N LEU A 222 -7.61 -7.15 -7.17
CA LEU A 222 -6.61 -8.22 -7.27
C LEU A 222 -6.19 -8.44 -8.73
N HIS A 223 -7.15 -8.46 -9.66
CA HIS A 223 -6.88 -8.61 -11.08
C HIS A 223 -5.99 -7.48 -11.61
N THR A 224 -6.29 -6.22 -11.28
CA THR A 224 -5.45 -5.08 -11.65
C THR A 224 -4.00 -5.23 -11.18
N ARG A 225 -3.80 -5.57 -9.89
CA ARG A 225 -2.45 -5.79 -9.34
C ARG A 225 -1.74 -6.95 -10.04
N TYR A 226 -2.47 -8.03 -10.33
CA TYR A 226 -1.93 -9.19 -11.04
C TYR A 226 -1.44 -8.80 -12.44
N LEU A 227 -2.25 -8.08 -13.23
CA LEU A 227 -1.85 -7.63 -14.57
C LEU A 227 -0.63 -6.72 -14.54
N ASN A 228 -0.63 -5.75 -13.62
CA ASN A 228 0.50 -4.83 -13.43
C ASN A 228 1.79 -5.61 -13.10
N LEU A 229 1.72 -6.59 -12.20
CA LEU A 229 2.88 -7.41 -11.83
C LEU A 229 3.29 -8.38 -12.95
N ALA A 230 2.33 -8.98 -13.66
CA ALA A 230 2.59 -9.87 -14.78
C ALA A 230 3.32 -9.15 -15.92
N SER A 231 3.05 -7.85 -16.12
CA SER A 231 3.76 -7.00 -17.10
C SER A 231 5.26 -6.84 -16.82
N LEU A 232 5.73 -7.20 -15.61
CA LEU A 232 7.16 -7.22 -15.29
C LEU A 232 7.89 -8.42 -15.90
N GLU A 233 7.16 -9.45 -16.36
CA GLU A 233 7.65 -10.62 -17.09
C GLU A 233 8.92 -11.23 -16.45
N SER A 234 10.05 -11.20 -17.18
CA SER A 234 11.34 -11.74 -16.79
C SER A 234 11.96 -11.06 -15.56
N LYS A 235 11.44 -9.93 -15.10
CA LYS A 235 11.93 -9.22 -13.91
C LYS A 235 11.38 -9.81 -12.60
N LEU A 236 10.39 -10.70 -12.68
CA LEU A 236 9.88 -11.42 -11.52
C LEU A 236 10.86 -12.53 -11.09
N PRO A 237 11.01 -12.79 -9.79
CA PRO A 237 11.74 -13.95 -9.30
C PRO A 237 10.99 -15.25 -9.60
N PRO A 238 11.71 -16.39 -9.67
CA PRO A 238 11.09 -17.71 -9.75
C PRO A 238 10.12 -17.92 -8.58
N ILE A 239 9.05 -18.69 -8.81
CA ILE A 239 8.05 -19.00 -7.76
C ILE A 239 8.68 -19.70 -6.55
N ASP A 240 9.73 -20.50 -6.75
CA ASP A 240 10.44 -21.20 -5.67
C ASP A 240 11.17 -20.25 -4.71
N ASN A 241 11.43 -19.02 -5.17
CA ASN A 241 12.02 -17.95 -4.37
C ASN A 241 10.96 -17.12 -3.66
N ILE A 242 9.67 -17.45 -3.79
CA ILE A 242 8.57 -16.81 -3.07
C ILE A 242 8.21 -17.69 -1.88
N GLN A 243 8.29 -17.13 -0.67
CA GLN A 243 7.83 -17.78 0.55
C GLN A 243 6.39 -17.34 0.83
N LEU A 244 5.50 -18.33 0.93
CA LEU A 244 4.07 -18.15 1.18
C LEU A 244 3.72 -18.64 2.60
N PRO A 245 2.72 -18.04 3.25
CA PRO A 245 2.12 -18.62 4.46
C PRO A 245 1.53 -20.00 4.19
N SER A 246 1.66 -20.92 5.15
CA SER A 246 1.15 -22.30 5.06
C SER A 246 -0.37 -22.38 4.89
N GLU A 247 -1.09 -21.35 5.28
CA GLU A 247 -2.56 -21.28 5.24
C GLU A 247 -3.10 -21.03 3.81
N LEU A 248 -2.26 -20.61 2.87
CA LEU A 248 -2.67 -20.27 1.51
C LEU A 248 -2.17 -21.30 0.50
N ASP A 249 -3.11 -22.07 -0.07
CA ASP A 249 -2.88 -22.84 -1.28
C ASP A 249 -3.14 -21.96 -2.52
N LEU A 250 -2.07 -21.58 -3.22
CA LEU A 250 -2.18 -20.78 -4.45
C LEU A 250 -2.89 -21.52 -5.57
N ASP A 251 -2.64 -22.82 -5.74
CA ASP A 251 -3.21 -23.60 -6.83
C ASP A 251 -4.71 -23.76 -6.66
N GLU A 252 -5.15 -24.03 -5.43
CA GLU A 252 -6.57 -24.06 -5.11
C GLU A 252 -7.25 -22.69 -5.26
N THR A 253 -6.56 -21.63 -4.84
CA THR A 253 -7.08 -20.26 -4.99
C THR A 253 -7.23 -19.89 -6.46
N LEU A 254 -6.28 -20.27 -7.32
CA LEU A 254 -6.35 -20.05 -8.77
C LEU A 254 -7.52 -20.79 -9.42
N ARG A 255 -7.80 -22.04 -9.02
CA ARG A 255 -8.91 -22.84 -9.57
C ARG A 255 -10.28 -22.22 -9.34
N ILE A 256 -10.48 -21.54 -8.22
CA ILE A 256 -11.79 -21.00 -7.86
C ILE A 256 -12.04 -19.58 -8.40
N LEU A 257 -11.07 -18.95 -9.08
CA LEU A 257 -11.22 -17.60 -9.65
C LEU A 257 -12.26 -17.52 -10.78
N PRO A 258 -12.77 -16.32 -11.12
CA PRO A 258 -13.52 -16.08 -12.34
C PRO A 258 -12.73 -16.53 -13.58
N PRO A 259 -13.32 -17.27 -14.54
CA PRO A 259 -12.64 -17.58 -15.80
C PRO A 259 -12.15 -16.32 -16.53
N THR A 260 -12.92 -15.24 -16.45
CA THR A 260 -12.56 -13.92 -17.00
C THR A 260 -11.28 -13.34 -16.40
N PHE A 261 -10.93 -13.71 -15.16
CA PHE A 261 -9.70 -13.26 -14.51
C PHE A 261 -8.44 -13.71 -15.27
N LEU A 262 -8.52 -14.81 -16.00
CA LEU A 262 -7.39 -15.35 -16.76
C LEU A 262 -7.43 -14.95 -18.24
N SER A 263 -8.62 -14.77 -18.81
CA SER A 263 -8.79 -14.38 -20.21
C SER A 263 -8.21 -12.98 -20.52
N ASP A 264 -8.47 -12.00 -19.64
CA ASP A 264 -8.01 -10.61 -19.85
C ASP A 264 -6.47 -10.48 -19.83
N ALA A 265 -5.79 -11.42 -19.15
CA ALA A 265 -4.33 -11.46 -19.10
C ALA A 265 -3.69 -11.78 -20.45
N LEU A 266 -4.41 -12.47 -21.34
CA LEU A 266 -3.96 -12.75 -22.71
C LEU A 266 -4.22 -11.58 -23.66
N GLU A 267 -5.32 -10.86 -23.49
CA GLU A 267 -5.71 -9.77 -24.40
C GLU A 267 -4.84 -8.51 -24.19
N CYS A 268 -4.39 -8.25 -22.96
CA CYS A 268 -3.55 -7.07 -22.66
C CYS A 268 -2.14 -7.13 -23.28
N VAL A 269 -1.65 -8.32 -23.63
CA VAL A 269 -0.34 -8.51 -24.30
C VAL A 269 -0.46 -8.41 -25.83
N THR A 270 -1.67 -8.53 -26.40
CA THR A 270 -1.90 -8.62 -27.86
C THR A 270 -2.67 -7.46 -28.48
N GLY A 271 -3.17 -6.51 -27.68
CA GLY A 271 -3.97 -5.37 -28.14
C GLY A 271 -3.18 -4.18 -28.70
N GLN A 272 -2.56 -4.32 -29.87
CA GLN A 272 -2.27 -3.16 -30.74
C GLN A 272 -3.51 -2.89 -31.60
N PRO A 273 -4.11 -1.68 -31.59
CA PRO A 273 -5.24 -1.37 -32.46
C PRO A 273 -4.71 -1.18 -33.89
N THR A 274 -4.83 -2.20 -34.72
CA THR A 274 -4.56 -2.10 -36.15
C THR A 274 -5.80 -1.58 -36.87
N ASP A 275 -5.88 -0.25 -37.00
CA ASP A 275 -6.75 0.37 -38.00
C ASP A 275 -6.28 -0.05 -39.40
N LYS A 276 -7.18 -0.67 -40.15
CA LYS A 276 -6.98 -1.19 -41.51
C LYS A 276 -6.87 -0.06 -42.54
N LEU A 277 -5.82 -0.06 -43.36
CA LEU A 277 -5.86 0.46 -44.75
C LEU A 277 -4.79 -0.23 -45.62
N PRO A 278 -5.03 -0.52 -46.92
CA PRO A 278 -4.36 -1.61 -47.64
C PRO A 278 -3.12 -1.19 -48.45
N GLU A 279 -2.12 -2.09 -48.39
CA GLU A 279 -1.11 -2.53 -49.38
C GLU A 279 -0.51 -1.51 -50.39
N GLN A 280 0.79 -1.25 -50.24
CA GLN A 280 1.73 -1.16 -51.36
C GLN A 280 3.10 -1.79 -50.99
N PRO A 281 3.74 -2.55 -51.90
CA PRO A 281 5.00 -3.25 -51.62
C PRO A 281 6.21 -2.43 -52.09
N ILE A 282 7.19 -2.18 -51.21
CA ILE A 282 8.53 -1.72 -51.62
C ILE A 282 9.59 -2.36 -50.71
N ASP A 283 10.56 -2.99 -51.37
CA ASP A 283 11.71 -3.71 -50.83
C ASP A 283 12.74 -2.78 -50.17
N HIS A 284 13.21 -3.09 -48.95
CA HIS A 284 14.62 -2.93 -48.55
C HIS A 284 14.94 -3.48 -47.14
N ASP A 285 15.80 -4.50 -47.14
CA ASP A 285 17.00 -4.69 -46.31
C ASP A 285 16.92 -4.70 -44.77
N SER A 286 16.89 -5.94 -44.27
CA SER A 286 17.74 -6.52 -43.20
C SER A 286 18.36 -5.59 -42.15
N SER A 287 17.71 -5.48 -40.99
CA SER A 287 18.33 -5.59 -39.63
C SER A 287 17.30 -5.20 -38.57
N ARG A 288 16.35 -6.10 -38.29
CA ARG A 288 15.48 -5.98 -37.12
C ARG A 288 15.67 -7.21 -36.24
N THR A 289 16.35 -6.97 -35.13
CA THR A 289 16.43 -7.83 -33.95
C THR A 289 15.03 -8.27 -33.54
N ASN A 290 14.72 -9.54 -33.80
CA ASN A 290 13.54 -10.22 -33.27
C ASN A 290 13.62 -10.23 -31.73
N ILE A 291 12.80 -9.41 -31.09
CA ILE A 291 12.43 -9.61 -29.68
C ILE A 291 11.50 -10.83 -29.68
N SER A 292 12.09 -12.00 -29.52
CA SER A 292 11.37 -13.25 -29.43
C SER A 292 10.74 -13.35 -28.04
N CYS A 293 9.45 -13.02 -27.95
CA CYS A 293 8.61 -13.34 -26.81
C CYS A 293 8.38 -14.85 -26.77
N GLN A 294 9.37 -15.61 -26.28
CA GLN A 294 9.25 -17.04 -26.02
C GLN A 294 9.21 -17.26 -24.50
N ASN A 295 7.99 -17.16 -23.96
CA ASN A 295 7.46 -17.86 -22.78
C ASN A 295 5.94 -17.91 -23.08
N GLY A 296 5.29 -19.00 -23.44
CA GLY A 296 5.50 -20.39 -23.03
C GLY A 296 4.19 -20.84 -22.39
N ASP A 297 3.19 -21.13 -23.24
CA ASP A 297 1.83 -21.62 -22.91
C ASP A 297 0.94 -20.60 -22.15
N GLY A 298 -0.38 -20.65 -22.32
CA GLY A 298 -1.36 -19.71 -21.72
C GLY A 298 -1.50 -19.82 -20.19
N LYS A 299 -0.37 -19.97 -19.49
CA LYS A 299 -0.25 -20.36 -18.10
C LYS A 299 -0.12 -19.15 -17.20
N VAL A 300 -0.94 -19.12 -16.17
CA VAL A 300 -0.99 -18.05 -15.15
C VAL A 300 0.39 -17.82 -14.52
N ASN A 301 0.81 -16.56 -14.41
CA ASN A 301 2.05 -16.22 -13.71
C ASN A 301 1.84 -16.33 -12.19
N LYS A 302 2.21 -17.48 -11.61
CA LYS A 302 2.05 -17.75 -10.17
C LYS A 302 2.75 -16.74 -9.26
N THR A 303 3.93 -16.24 -9.66
CA THR A 303 4.67 -15.24 -8.87
C THR A 303 3.90 -13.92 -8.82
N ALA A 304 3.42 -13.43 -9.96
CA ALA A 304 2.62 -12.21 -10.03
C ALA A 304 1.33 -12.37 -9.21
N PHE A 305 0.67 -13.53 -9.31
CA PHE A 305 -0.55 -13.82 -8.56
C PHE A 305 -0.32 -13.86 -7.04
N ALA A 306 0.77 -14.49 -6.60
CA ALA A 306 1.18 -14.50 -5.20
C ALA A 306 1.36 -13.07 -4.67
N LEU A 307 2.21 -12.28 -5.32
CA LEU A 307 2.47 -10.90 -4.93
C LEU A 307 1.18 -10.06 -4.88
N ALA A 308 0.34 -10.15 -5.91
CA ALA A 308 -0.93 -9.43 -5.99
C ALA A 308 -1.90 -9.80 -4.85
N THR A 309 -1.92 -11.08 -4.45
CA THR A 309 -2.76 -11.58 -3.34
C THR A 309 -2.38 -10.95 -2.00
N PHE A 310 -1.09 -10.68 -1.78
CA PHE A 310 -0.58 -10.02 -0.58
C PHE A 310 -0.51 -8.50 -0.69
N GLY A 311 -1.17 -7.90 -1.68
CA GLY A 311 -1.32 -6.45 -1.78
C GLY A 311 -0.14 -5.71 -2.38
N TRP A 312 0.82 -6.44 -2.97
CA TRP A 312 1.87 -5.86 -3.78
C TRP A 312 1.34 -5.50 -5.17
N ASP A 313 1.85 -4.41 -5.72
CA ASP A 313 1.54 -3.91 -7.06
C ASP A 313 2.83 -3.50 -7.76
N ALA A 314 2.83 -3.43 -9.10
CA ALA A 314 3.96 -2.87 -9.83
C ALA A 314 3.89 -1.34 -9.82
N THR A 315 5.04 -0.68 -9.72
CA THR A 315 5.08 0.77 -9.87
C THR A 315 4.82 1.16 -11.33
N PRO A 316 4.08 2.25 -11.59
CA PRO A 316 3.87 2.77 -12.95
C PRO A 316 5.17 3.24 -13.61
N ASP A 317 6.26 3.40 -12.84
CA ASP A 317 7.62 3.52 -13.35
C ASP A 317 8.11 2.15 -13.86
N ILE A 318 7.49 1.69 -14.95
CA ILE A 318 7.65 0.40 -15.62
C ILE A 318 9.09 0.28 -16.11
N GLY A 319 9.97 -0.29 -15.28
CA GLY A 319 11.37 -0.42 -15.67
C GLY A 319 12.21 -1.19 -14.67
N ALA A 320 12.09 -0.85 -13.40
CA ALA A 320 13.07 -1.31 -12.41
C ALA A 320 12.80 -2.72 -11.85
N GLY A 321 11.65 -3.36 -12.12
CA GLY A 321 11.30 -4.59 -11.40
C GLY A 321 11.02 -4.31 -9.93
N LEU A 322 10.26 -3.24 -9.67
CA LEU A 322 9.88 -2.80 -8.34
C LEU A 322 8.43 -3.21 -8.05
N ALA A 323 8.22 -3.81 -6.87
CA ALA A 323 6.90 -4.00 -6.30
C ALA A 323 6.71 -3.04 -5.12
N THR A 324 5.51 -2.47 -4.97
CA THR A 324 5.18 -1.57 -3.87
C THR A 324 3.86 -1.93 -3.21
N CYS A 325 3.72 -1.59 -1.93
CA CYS A 325 2.45 -1.69 -1.23
C CYS A 325 1.84 -0.30 -1.08
N GLY A 326 0.63 -0.09 -1.61
CA GLY A 326 -0.10 1.19 -1.46
C GLY A 326 -0.66 1.46 -0.05
N ALA A 327 -0.48 0.55 0.91
CA ALA A 327 -0.99 0.70 2.27
C ALA A 327 0.11 1.02 3.29
N CYS A 328 1.31 0.44 3.14
CA CYS A 328 2.45 0.75 4.00
C CYS A 328 3.60 1.48 3.28
N PHE A 329 3.46 1.72 1.97
CA PHE A 329 4.45 2.40 1.11
C PHE A 329 5.83 1.72 1.06
N ARG A 330 5.89 0.46 1.46
CA ARG A 330 7.06 -0.39 1.32
C ARG A 330 7.37 -0.64 -0.15
N ARG A 331 8.66 -0.65 -0.50
CA ARG A 331 9.18 -0.87 -1.85
C ARG A 331 10.11 -2.08 -1.86
N LEU A 332 9.96 -2.95 -2.85
CA LEU A 332 10.75 -4.16 -3.01
C LEU A 332 11.40 -4.20 -4.39
N GLY A 333 12.72 -4.31 -4.42
CA GLY A 333 13.44 -4.64 -5.64
C GLY A 333 13.37 -6.14 -5.91
N LEU A 334 12.54 -6.55 -6.85
CA LEU A 334 12.28 -7.97 -7.17
C LEU A 334 13.54 -8.67 -7.69
N TRP A 335 14.45 -7.93 -8.33
CA TRP A 335 15.76 -8.42 -8.78
C TRP A 335 16.64 -8.94 -7.64
N MET A 336 16.42 -8.50 -6.39
CA MET A 336 17.20 -8.96 -5.24
C MET A 336 16.93 -10.44 -4.90
N TYR A 337 15.83 -10.98 -5.42
CA TYR A 337 15.38 -12.35 -5.22
C TYR A 337 15.52 -13.21 -6.48
N LYS A 338 16.08 -12.63 -7.56
CA LYS A 338 16.41 -13.38 -8.77
C LYS A 338 17.77 -14.06 -8.62
N PRO A 339 17.90 -15.35 -8.97
CA PRO A 339 19.21 -15.98 -9.12
C PRO A 339 20.07 -15.16 -10.09
N LYS A 340 21.38 -15.05 -9.82
CA LYS A 340 22.30 -14.43 -10.76
C LYS A 340 22.54 -15.38 -11.93
N GLU A 341 22.89 -14.83 -13.10
CA GLU A 341 23.17 -15.61 -14.32
C GLU A 341 24.30 -16.63 -14.11
N ASP A 342 25.23 -16.33 -13.21
CA ASP A 342 26.35 -17.21 -12.83
C ASP A 342 25.93 -18.45 -11.99
N GLY A 343 24.62 -18.65 -11.76
CA GLY A 343 24.09 -19.71 -10.89
C GLY A 343 24.29 -19.45 -9.39
N SER A 344 24.89 -18.32 -9.01
CA SER A 344 25.05 -17.93 -7.62
C SER A 344 23.72 -17.47 -7.00
N ILE A 345 23.57 -17.73 -5.71
CA ILE A 345 22.38 -17.40 -4.92
C ILE A 345 22.09 -15.90 -5.06
N SER A 346 20.82 -15.56 -5.20
CA SER A 346 20.29 -14.21 -5.17
C SER A 346 20.77 -13.43 -3.93
N VAL A 347 20.65 -12.10 -3.93
CA VAL A 347 21.02 -11.30 -2.75
C VAL A 347 20.25 -11.76 -1.51
N TYR A 348 18.99 -12.16 -1.70
CA TYR A 348 18.20 -12.87 -0.71
C TYR A 348 17.61 -14.15 -1.31
N ALA A 349 17.77 -15.27 -0.61
CA ALA A 349 17.35 -16.58 -1.09
C ALA A 349 15.84 -16.68 -1.36
N LYS A 350 15.02 -16.09 -0.47
CA LYS A 350 13.55 -16.10 -0.59
C LYS A 350 12.95 -14.73 -0.24
N LEU A 351 11.87 -14.40 -0.92
CA LEU A 351 11.00 -13.27 -0.66
C LEU A 351 9.82 -13.73 0.21
N ASP A 352 9.79 -13.33 1.46
CA ASP A 352 8.60 -13.49 2.31
C ASP A 352 7.57 -12.41 1.97
N VAL A 353 6.51 -12.81 1.26
CA VAL A 353 5.46 -11.90 0.78
C VAL A 353 4.71 -11.20 1.90
N VAL A 354 4.69 -11.79 3.10
CA VAL A 354 4.06 -11.24 4.30
C VAL A 354 5.09 -10.42 5.08
N GLY A 355 6.23 -11.02 5.42
CA GLY A 355 7.26 -10.42 6.26
C GLY A 355 7.98 -9.22 5.65
N GLU A 356 7.87 -9.00 4.34
CA GLU A 356 8.44 -7.81 3.70
C GLU A 356 7.58 -6.55 3.82
N HIS A 357 6.30 -6.64 4.20
CA HIS A 357 5.49 -5.48 4.57
C HIS A 357 5.99 -4.84 5.87
N LEU A 358 5.63 -3.58 6.12
CA LEU A 358 5.79 -2.99 7.45
C LEU A 358 4.76 -3.62 8.41
N ASP A 359 5.13 -3.72 9.68
CA ASP A 359 4.36 -4.33 10.77
C ASP A 359 2.94 -3.75 10.94
N TYR A 360 2.76 -2.46 10.65
CA TYR A 360 1.47 -1.80 10.70
C TYR A 360 0.60 -2.03 9.44
N CYS A 361 1.10 -2.69 8.39
CA CYS A 361 0.39 -2.81 7.12
C CYS A 361 -0.92 -3.63 7.26
N PRO A 362 -2.08 -3.09 6.86
CA PRO A 362 -3.37 -3.80 6.97
C PRO A 362 -3.46 -5.07 6.11
N TRP A 363 -2.58 -5.25 5.12
CA TRP A 363 -2.53 -6.50 4.37
C TRP A 363 -2.15 -7.69 5.24
N VAL A 364 -1.25 -7.48 6.21
CA VAL A 364 -0.66 -8.54 7.04
C VAL A 364 -1.00 -8.42 8.52
N ASN A 365 -1.43 -7.24 8.97
CA ASN A 365 -1.78 -6.96 10.37
C ASN A 365 -3.32 -6.98 10.57
N PRO A 366 -3.88 -8.00 11.26
CA PRO A 366 -5.31 -8.09 11.53
C PRO A 366 -5.85 -6.97 12.43
N GLU A 367 -5.03 -6.42 13.32
CA GLU A 367 -5.43 -5.35 14.24
C GLU A 367 -5.61 -4.04 13.48
N THR A 368 -4.67 -3.70 12.60
CA THR A 368 -4.80 -2.54 11.70
C THR A 368 -6.03 -2.70 10.79
N GLN A 369 -6.21 -3.88 10.20
CA GLN A 369 -7.31 -4.11 9.25
C GLN A 369 -8.71 -4.10 9.91
N SER A 370 -8.79 -4.42 11.20
CA SER A 370 -10.02 -4.29 12.00
C SER A 370 -10.19 -2.92 12.66
N GLY A 371 -9.13 -2.10 12.73
CA GLY A 371 -9.09 -0.85 13.47
C GLY A 371 -9.37 -1.05 14.96
N GLY A 372 -8.87 -2.16 15.54
CA GLY A 372 -9.09 -2.54 16.94
C GLY A 372 -10.54 -2.92 17.30
N ARG A 373 -11.51 -2.75 16.39
CA ARG A 373 -12.91 -3.09 16.64
C ARG A 373 -13.08 -4.60 16.77
N LYS A 374 -14.10 -5.01 17.53
CA LYS A 374 -14.56 -6.41 17.50
C LYS A 374 -14.94 -6.74 16.05
N PRO A 375 -14.55 -7.92 15.54
CA PRO A 375 -14.77 -8.28 14.15
C PRO A 375 -16.26 -8.18 13.80
N VAL A 376 -16.62 -7.30 12.85
CA VAL A 376 -17.99 -7.19 12.31
C VAL A 376 -18.26 -8.35 11.35
N LEU A 377 -17.21 -8.84 10.68
CA LEU A 377 -17.20 -10.10 9.95
C LEU A 377 -16.33 -11.07 10.74
N HIS A 378 -16.96 -12.08 11.33
CA HIS A 378 -16.24 -13.21 11.89
C HIS A 378 -15.56 -13.97 10.75
N GLY A 379 -14.25 -14.16 10.83
CA GLY A 379 -13.63 -15.32 10.21
C GLY A 379 -14.32 -16.59 10.73
N PHE A 380 -14.10 -17.74 10.08
CA PHE A 380 -14.73 -19.00 10.48
C PHE A 380 -14.50 -19.38 11.96
N ASP A 381 -13.48 -18.80 12.60
CA ASP A 381 -13.07 -19.02 13.99
C ASP A 381 -13.26 -17.80 14.90
N GLY A 382 -13.89 -16.73 14.43
CA GLY A 382 -14.09 -15.49 15.20
C GLY A 382 -12.83 -14.65 15.40
N LYS A 383 -11.70 -15.01 14.79
CA LYS A 383 -10.47 -14.21 14.86
C LYS A 383 -10.53 -12.98 13.96
N ARG A 384 -9.75 -11.96 14.32
CA ARG A 384 -9.48 -10.81 13.45
C ARG A 384 -8.70 -11.32 12.23
N GLN A 385 -8.95 -10.71 11.08
CA GLN A 385 -8.33 -11.10 9.82
C GLN A 385 -7.57 -9.94 9.20
N SER A 386 -6.41 -10.26 8.64
CA SER A 386 -5.60 -9.41 7.79
C SER A 386 -6.22 -9.25 6.40
N GLY A 387 -5.72 -8.28 5.63
CA GLY A 387 -6.24 -7.97 4.30
C GLY A 387 -6.18 -9.16 3.33
N TRP A 388 -5.10 -9.94 3.33
CA TRP A 388 -4.96 -11.07 2.41
C TRP A 388 -5.94 -12.21 2.77
N GLU A 389 -6.24 -12.41 4.06
CA GLU A 389 -7.22 -13.41 4.51
C GLU A 389 -8.65 -13.01 4.12
N ILE A 390 -8.99 -11.72 4.26
CA ILE A 390 -10.28 -11.19 3.81
C ILE A 390 -10.41 -11.32 2.29
N LEU A 391 -9.32 -11.06 1.55
CA LEU A 391 -9.30 -11.26 0.10
C LEU A 391 -9.51 -12.73 -0.29
N ALA A 392 -8.84 -13.66 0.39
CA ALA A 392 -9.03 -15.10 0.16
C ALA A 392 -10.50 -15.52 0.41
N GLN A 393 -11.15 -14.98 1.44
CA GLN A 393 -12.57 -15.18 1.68
C GLN A 393 -13.47 -14.53 0.62
N ALA A 394 -13.10 -13.34 0.13
CA ALA A 394 -13.80 -12.69 -0.96
C ALA A 394 -13.79 -13.56 -2.23
N ILE A 395 -12.64 -14.13 -2.59
CA ILE A 395 -12.51 -15.08 -3.71
C ILE A 395 -13.45 -16.27 -3.53
N LYS A 396 -13.42 -16.92 -2.34
CA LYS A 396 -14.33 -18.03 -2.01
C LYS A 396 -15.81 -17.64 -2.10
N THR A 397 -16.14 -16.41 -1.70
CA THR A 397 -17.51 -15.87 -1.78
C THR A 397 -17.96 -15.67 -3.22
N VAL A 398 -17.12 -15.08 -4.07
CA VAL A 398 -17.39 -14.90 -5.51
C VAL A 398 -17.55 -16.26 -6.19
N HIS A 399 -16.69 -17.24 -5.87
CA HIS A 399 -16.81 -18.60 -6.38
C HIS A 399 -18.14 -19.26 -6.01
N ARG A 400 -18.51 -19.23 -4.72
CA ARG A 400 -19.79 -19.80 -4.23
C ARG A 400 -21.01 -19.15 -4.89
N ARG A 401 -20.98 -17.84 -5.14
CA ARG A 401 -22.08 -17.14 -5.82
C ARG A 401 -22.25 -17.60 -7.26
N ARG A 402 -21.14 -17.77 -7.98
CA ARG A 402 -21.15 -18.30 -9.35
C ARG A 402 -21.68 -19.73 -9.38
N THR A 403 -21.11 -20.64 -8.59
CA THR A 403 -21.51 -22.06 -8.60
C THR A 403 -22.92 -22.33 -8.09
N ARG A 404 -23.47 -21.48 -7.21
CA ARG A 404 -24.90 -21.58 -6.81
C ARG A 404 -25.87 -21.00 -7.84
N GLY A 405 -25.43 -20.04 -8.66
CA GLY A 405 -26.25 -19.46 -9.72
C GLY A 405 -26.53 -20.42 -10.86
N ASP A 406 -25.65 -21.41 -11.06
CA ASP A 406 -25.70 -22.37 -12.16
C ASP A 406 -26.51 -23.64 -11.86
N ILE A 407 -27.14 -23.76 -10.68
CA ILE A 407 -28.02 -24.89 -10.38
C ILE A 407 -29.45 -24.53 -10.83
N PRO A 408 -30.01 -25.20 -11.86
CA PRO A 408 -31.43 -25.05 -12.17
C PRO A 408 -32.23 -25.46 -10.93
N SER A 409 -33.10 -24.59 -10.46
CA SER A 409 -34.08 -24.98 -9.43
C SER A 409 -35.01 -26.01 -10.06
N THR A 410 -34.68 -27.30 -9.94
CA THR A 410 -35.61 -28.37 -10.25
C THR A 410 -36.78 -28.24 -9.27
N PRO A 411 -38.03 -28.16 -9.75
CA PRO A 411 -39.19 -28.13 -8.87
C PRO A 411 -39.19 -29.39 -8.00
N ALA A 412 -39.40 -29.21 -6.70
CA ALA A 412 -39.37 -30.25 -5.67
C ALA A 412 -40.42 -31.36 -5.84
N GLU A 413 -41.19 -31.38 -6.94
CA GLU A 413 -42.24 -32.37 -7.21
C GLU A 413 -41.74 -33.59 -8.02
N ALA A 414 -40.53 -33.58 -8.57
CA ALA A 414 -40.03 -34.67 -9.42
C ALA A 414 -39.17 -35.74 -8.70
N VAL A 415 -38.87 -35.56 -7.40
CA VAL A 415 -37.93 -36.45 -6.67
C VAL A 415 -38.63 -37.41 -5.70
N GLU A 416 -39.94 -37.24 -5.46
CA GLU A 416 -40.69 -38.13 -4.55
C GLU A 416 -41.18 -39.45 -5.20
N ALA A 417 -41.07 -39.61 -6.51
CA ALA A 417 -41.63 -40.79 -7.20
C ALA A 417 -40.62 -41.93 -7.47
N ALA A 418 -39.34 -41.78 -7.13
CA ALA A 418 -38.30 -42.72 -7.57
C ALA A 418 -37.53 -43.47 -6.45
N ASN A 419 -37.85 -43.22 -5.17
CA ASN A 419 -37.17 -43.85 -4.04
C ASN A 419 -38.15 -44.63 -3.15
N GLN A 420 -38.72 -45.70 -3.72
CA GLN A 420 -39.36 -46.78 -2.97
C GLN A 420 -38.86 -48.10 -3.57
N GLU A 421 -37.66 -48.54 -3.15
CA GLU A 421 -37.27 -49.95 -3.04
C GLU A 421 -35.80 -50.05 -2.58
N SER A 422 -35.54 -51.02 -1.69
CA SER A 422 -34.28 -51.40 -1.03
C SER A 422 -33.93 -50.72 0.31
N LEU A 423 -34.34 -51.44 1.35
CA LEU A 423 -33.96 -51.40 2.76
C LEU A 423 -32.45 -51.67 2.98
N ALA A 424 -31.80 -50.89 3.86
CA ALA A 424 -31.05 -51.36 5.04
C ALA A 424 -30.36 -50.17 5.78
N ASN A 425 -30.90 -49.83 6.96
CA ASN A 425 -30.35 -48.95 8.00
C ASN A 425 -29.03 -49.51 8.60
N PRO A 426 -28.10 -48.71 9.21
CA PRO A 426 -28.40 -47.86 10.38
C PRO A 426 -27.57 -46.56 10.51
N ALA A 427 -28.23 -45.40 10.64
CA ALA A 427 -27.59 -44.17 11.10
C ALA A 427 -28.60 -43.21 11.77
N GLU A 428 -29.20 -43.66 12.88
CA GLU A 428 -30.22 -42.89 13.63
C GLU A 428 -29.64 -41.70 14.43
N ASP A 429 -28.33 -41.41 14.34
CA ASP A 429 -27.67 -40.31 15.07
C ASP A 429 -27.26 -39.11 14.17
N LYS A 430 -27.35 -39.24 12.84
CA LYS A 430 -26.97 -38.15 11.90
C LYS A 430 -28.14 -37.31 11.40
N LEU A 431 -29.37 -37.80 11.49
CA LEU A 431 -30.54 -37.08 10.99
C LEU A 431 -30.92 -35.87 11.88
N ASP A 432 -30.69 -35.97 13.19
CA ASP A 432 -31.06 -34.92 14.15
C ASP A 432 -30.17 -33.66 14.02
N ASP A 433 -28.88 -33.80 13.66
CA ASP A 433 -27.99 -32.66 13.46
C ASP A 433 -28.27 -31.91 12.14
N ASP A 434 -28.61 -32.65 11.08
CA ASP A 434 -29.01 -32.05 9.80
C ASP A 434 -30.35 -31.29 9.92
N GLU A 435 -31.31 -31.81 10.68
CA GLU A 435 -32.58 -31.12 10.91
C GLU A 435 -32.40 -29.86 11.77
N LYS A 436 -31.59 -29.95 12.84
CA LYS A 436 -31.21 -28.77 13.66
C LYS A 436 -30.47 -27.72 12.83
N ARG A 437 -29.61 -28.12 11.89
CA ARG A 437 -28.91 -27.19 10.99
C ARG A 437 -29.87 -26.48 10.03
N LYS A 438 -30.84 -27.21 9.45
CA LYS A 438 -31.88 -26.62 8.59
C LYS A 438 -32.77 -25.63 9.34
N LEU A 439 -33.11 -25.90 10.59
CA LEU A 439 -33.87 -24.97 11.44
C LEU A 439 -33.09 -23.67 11.72
N ARG A 440 -31.81 -23.77 12.09
CA ARG A 440 -30.94 -22.59 12.30
C ARG A 440 -30.78 -21.75 11.03
N ASP A 441 -30.59 -22.39 9.88
CA ASP A 441 -30.49 -21.70 8.59
C ASP A 441 -31.82 -20.99 8.25
N ARG A 442 -32.97 -21.62 8.49
CA ARG A 442 -34.29 -21.03 8.28
C ARG A 442 -34.51 -19.79 9.15
N GLU A 443 -34.16 -19.86 10.43
CA GLU A 443 -34.24 -18.71 11.34
C GLU A 443 -33.32 -17.57 10.91
N TRP A 444 -32.09 -17.90 10.47
CA TRP A 444 -31.13 -16.92 9.98
C TRP A 444 -31.65 -16.17 8.74
N TRP A 445 -32.23 -16.87 7.76
CA TRP A 445 -32.82 -16.26 6.58
C TRP A 445 -34.06 -15.40 6.89
N ILE A 446 -34.89 -15.79 7.86
CA ILE A 446 -36.03 -14.98 8.34
C ILE A 446 -35.51 -13.67 8.95
N LYS A 447 -34.44 -13.74 9.76
CA LYS A 447 -33.82 -12.56 10.38
C LYS A 447 -33.21 -11.62 9.34
N LEU A 448 -32.50 -12.16 8.35
CA LEU A 448 -31.94 -11.38 7.24
C LEU A 448 -33.02 -10.69 6.40
N ARG A 449 -34.14 -11.39 6.13
CA ARG A 449 -35.29 -10.83 5.41
C ARG A 449 -35.94 -9.68 6.19
N ARG A 450 -36.06 -9.81 7.52
CA ARG A 450 -36.56 -8.75 8.40
C ARG A 450 -35.65 -7.51 8.38
N VAL A 451 -34.34 -7.70 8.47
CA VAL A 451 -33.36 -6.59 8.39
C VAL A 451 -33.43 -5.89 7.02
N ARG A 452 -33.56 -6.66 5.93
CA ARG A 452 -33.71 -6.08 4.58
C ARG A 452 -35.01 -5.30 4.41
N GLN A 453 -36.13 -5.80 4.97
CA GLN A 453 -37.41 -5.08 4.96
C GLN A 453 -37.35 -3.77 5.76
N SER A 454 -36.63 -3.74 6.89
CA SER A 454 -36.44 -2.50 7.67
C SER A 454 -35.57 -1.45 6.99
N LEU A 455 -34.74 -1.84 5.99
CA LEU A 455 -33.89 -0.91 5.23
C LEU A 455 -34.59 -0.37 3.96
N GLN A 456 -35.73 -0.94 3.56
CA GLN A 456 -36.55 -0.40 2.48
C GLN A 456 -37.51 0.67 3.03
N VAL A 457 -37.00 1.89 3.18
CA VAL A 457 -37.86 3.07 3.37
C VAL A 457 -38.67 3.26 2.09
N LYS A 458 -39.97 2.99 2.15
CA LYS A 458 -40.93 3.30 1.08
C LYS A 458 -40.89 4.81 0.84
N SER A 459 -40.42 5.23 -0.33
CA SER A 459 -40.48 6.61 -0.77
C SER A 459 -41.94 7.09 -0.80
N PRO A 460 -42.26 8.27 -0.25
CA PRO A 460 -43.64 8.78 -0.25
C PRO A 460 -44.09 9.09 -1.67
N LYS A 461 -45.27 8.55 -2.03
CA LYS A 461 -45.95 8.77 -3.32
C LYS A 461 -46.17 10.27 -3.52
N LYS A 462 -45.66 10.83 -4.63
CA LYS A 462 -45.96 12.20 -5.07
C LYS A 462 -47.45 12.33 -5.43
N THR A 463 -48.18 13.12 -4.65
CA THR A 463 -49.53 13.58 -4.98
C THR A 463 -49.46 14.53 -6.17
N LYS A 464 -50.15 14.19 -7.27
CA LYS A 464 -50.34 15.08 -8.43
C LYS A 464 -51.23 16.26 -8.00
N TYR A 465 -50.70 17.47 -8.05
CA TYR A 465 -51.52 18.68 -8.09
C TYR A 465 -52.07 18.86 -9.51
N VAL A 466 -53.39 18.82 -9.62
CA VAL A 466 -54.14 19.16 -10.83
C VAL A 466 -54.36 20.67 -10.83
N ALA A 467 -53.98 21.31 -11.94
CA ALA A 467 -54.28 22.70 -12.23
C ALA A 467 -55.79 22.89 -12.46
N GLY A 468 -56.38 23.85 -11.76
CA GLY A 468 -57.77 24.28 -11.96
C GLY A 468 -57.86 25.77 -11.68
N GLY A 469 -58.17 26.54 -12.72
CA GLY A 469 -58.04 27.99 -12.75
C GLY A 469 -59.14 28.76 -12.02
N ARG A 470 -58.76 29.96 -11.61
CA ARG A 470 -59.44 31.24 -11.87
C ARG A 470 -58.44 32.37 -11.71
#